data_AF-M1EKY8-F1
#
_entry.id   AF-M1EKY8-F1
#
_cell.length_a   1.000
_cell.length_b   1.000
_cell.length_c   1.000
_cell.angle_alpha   90.00
_cell.angle_beta   90.00
_cell.angle_gamma   90.00
#
_symmetry.space_group_name_H-M   'P 1'
#
loop_
_entity.id
_entity.type
_entity.pdbx_description
1 polymer ?
#
loop_
_entity_poly.entity_id
_entity_poly.type
_entity_poly.pdbx_seq_one_letter_code
_entity_poly.pdbx_strand_id
1 'polypeptide(L)' 'ILEYEVKYYEKDQNERSYRIVRTAARNTDIKGLNPLTSYVFHVRARTAAGYGDFSEPLEVTTNTVPSRIIGDGA' A
#
# COMPACT_ATOMS: atom_id res chain seq x y z
N ILE A 1 6.58 -15.07 11.01
CA ILE A 1 6.13 -14.29 9.83
C ILE A 1 7.38 -13.86 9.09
N LEU A 2 7.46 -14.14 7.79
CA LEU A 2 8.63 -13.85 6.95
C LEU A 2 8.55 -12.42 6.40
N GLU A 3 7.39 -12.03 5.88
CA GLU A 3 7.17 -10.74 5.23
C GLU A 3 5.67 -10.40 5.22
N TYR A 4 5.33 -9.13 5.01
CA TYR A 4 3.99 -8.66 4.68
C TYR A 4 3.94 -8.15 3.24
N GLU A 5 2.84 -8.45 2.57
CA GLU A 5 2.51 -7.88 1.26
C GLU A 5 1.32 -6.93 1.40
N VAL A 6 1.49 -5.71 0.90
CA VAL A 6 0.45 -4.71 0.76
C VAL A 6 0.06 -4.61 -0.70
N LYS A 7 -1.14 -5.04 -1.04
CA LYS A 7 -1.77 -4.84 -2.35
C LYS A 7 -2.57 -3.55 -2.31
N TYR A 8 -2.37 -2.68 -3.28
CA TYR A 8 -3.15 -1.44 -3.38
C TYR A 8 -3.50 -1.09 -4.82
N TYR A 9 -4.63 -0.43 -5.01
CA TYR A 9 -5.12 0.02 -6.31
C TYR A 9 -6.02 1.26 -6.16
N GLU A 10 -6.12 2.05 -7.23
CA GLU A 10 -7.12 3.12 -7.29
C GLU A 10 -8.52 2.50 -7.33
N LYS A 11 -9.42 3.00 -6.49
CA LYS A 11 -10.81 2.52 -6.42
C LYS A 11 -11.49 2.58 -7.79
N ASP A 12 -11.22 3.64 -8.55
CA ASP A 12 -11.78 3.87 -9.89
C ASP A 12 -11.28 2.85 -10.93
N GLN A 13 -10.04 2.35 -10.78
CA GLN A 13 -9.43 1.37 -11.69
C GLN A 13 -9.80 -0.08 -11.34
N ASN A 14 -10.65 -0.26 -10.32
CA ASN A 14 -11.26 -1.52 -9.90
C ASN A 14 -10.33 -2.74 -10.00
N GLU A 15 -9.41 -2.89 -9.04
CA GLU A 15 -8.41 -3.97 -8.89
C GLU A 15 -7.56 -4.36 -10.12
N ARG A 16 -7.82 -3.78 -11.30
CA ARG A 16 -7.24 -4.16 -12.59
C ARG A 16 -5.79 -3.71 -12.70
N SER A 17 -5.47 -2.61 -12.04
CA SER A 17 -4.14 -2.00 -11.97
C SER A 17 -3.63 -1.99 -10.53
N TYR A 18 -3.55 -3.18 -9.92
CA TYR A 18 -3.01 -3.30 -8.56
C TYR A 18 -1.48 -3.25 -8.53
N ARG A 19 -0.96 -2.74 -7.42
CA ARG A 19 0.45 -2.62 -7.11
C ARG A 19 0.72 -3.36 -5.81
N ILE A 20 1.90 -3.96 -5.69
CA ILE A 20 2.32 -4.71 -4.50
C ILE A 20 3.53 -4.05 -3.86
N VAL A 21 3.49 -3.85 -2.55
CA VAL A 21 4.65 -3.50 -1.72
C VAL A 21 4.94 -4.66 -0.78
N ARG A 22 6.22 -5.00 -0.63
CA ARG A 22 6.71 -6.03 0.28
C ARG A 22 7.51 -5.39 1.40
N THR A 23 7.26 -5.79 2.64
CA THR A 23 7.96 -5.27 3.82
C THR A 23 8.07 -6.33 4.91
N ALA A 24 9.24 -6.44 5.54
CA ALA A 24 9.39 -7.26 6.75
C ALA A 24 8.83 -6.56 8.00
N ALA A 25 8.71 -5.23 7.96
CA ALA A 25 8.15 -4.43 9.05
C ALA A 25 6.61 -4.47 9.04
N ARG A 26 5.99 -4.18 10.19
CA ARG A 26 4.53 -4.03 10.31
C ARG A 26 4.03 -2.64 9.87
N ASN A 27 4.87 -1.90 9.14
CA ASN A 27 4.57 -0.58 8.59
C ASN A 27 5.30 -0.43 7.25
N THR A 28 4.74 0.41 6.40
CA THR A 28 5.32 0.80 5.11
C THR A 28 4.74 2.14 4.69
N ASP A 29 5.52 2.91 3.94
CA ASP A 29 5.12 4.20 3.40
C ASP A 29 4.90 4.05 1.89
N ILE A 30 3.66 4.23 1.43
CA ILE A 30 3.32 4.11 0.01
C ILE A 30 3.35 5.52 -0.61
N LYS A 31 4.41 5.76 -1.39
CA LYS A 31 4.72 7.05 -2.02
C LYS A 31 4.26 7.10 -3.48
N GLY A 32 4.16 8.31 -4.02
CA GLY A 32 3.85 8.54 -5.43
C GLY A 32 2.39 8.24 -5.79
N LEU A 33 1.48 8.37 -4.83
CA LEU A 33 0.04 8.26 -5.06
C LEU A 33 -0.50 9.55 -5.68
N ASN A 34 -1.50 9.42 -6.54
CA ASN A 34 -2.20 10.56 -7.13
C ASN A 34 -2.92 11.34 -6.02
N PRO A 35 -2.87 12.69 -6.00
CA PRO A 35 -3.61 13.50 -5.05
C PRO A 35 -5.12 13.39 -5.29
N LEU A 36 -5.93 13.63 -4.25
CA LEU A 36 -7.41 13.59 -4.33
C LEU A 36 -7.96 12.29 -4.93
N THR A 37 -7.24 11.19 -4.75
CA THR A 37 -7.57 9.90 -5.36
C THR A 37 -7.84 8.87 -4.27
N SER A 38 -8.92 8.11 -4.44
CA SER A 38 -9.29 7.05 -3.50
C SER A 38 -8.57 5.76 -3.84
N TYR A 39 -7.84 5.21 -2.89
CA TYR A 39 -7.11 3.96 -2.99
C TYR A 39 -7.68 2.92 -2.03
N VAL A 40 -7.64 1.66 -2.44
CA VAL A 40 -7.98 0.51 -1.61
C VAL A 40 -6.70 -0.25 -1.30
N PHE A 41 -6.51 -0.63 -0.03
CA PHE A 41 -5.34 -1.36 0.47
C PHE A 41 -5.78 -2.68 1.10
N HIS A 42 -5.02 -3.74 0.81
CA HIS A 42 -5.15 -5.04 1.43
C HIS A 42 -3.78 -5.51 1.91
N VAL A 43 -3.72 -6.05 3.12
CA VAL A 43 -2.47 -6.55 3.71
C VAL A 43 -2.59 -8.05 3.95
N ARG A 44 -1.55 -8.81 3.59
CA ARG A 44 -1.43 -10.23 3.97
C ARG A 44 -0.06 -10.53 4.53
N ALA A 45 0.01 -11.50 5.43
CA ALA A 45 1.28 -12.01 5.95
C ALA A 45 1.73 -13.24 5.16
N ARG A 46 3.03 -13.34 4.92
CA ARG A 46 3.70 -14.54 4.42
C ARG A 46 4.39 -15.27 5.56
N THR A 47 4.17 -16.57 5.65
CA THR A 47 4.84 -17.47 6.59
C THR A 47 5.55 -18.60 5.82
N ALA A 48 6.24 -19.49 6.52
CA ALA A 48 6.83 -20.67 5.90
C ALA A 48 5.79 -21.60 5.25
N ALA A 49 4.53 -21.56 5.72
CA ALA A 49 3.42 -22.33 5.15
C ALA A 49 2.79 -21.65 3.91
N GLY A 50 3.23 -20.45 3.53
CA GLY A 50 2.68 -19.69 2.40
C GLY A 50 2.07 -18.35 2.81
N TYR A 51 1.20 -17.82 1.95
CA TYR A 51 0.49 -16.56 2.17
C TYR A 51 -0.83 -16.80 2.92
N GLY A 52 -1.08 -15.98 3.93
CA GLY A 52 -2.42 -15.90 4.54
C GLY A 52 -3.39 -15.12 3.66
N ASP A 53 -4.65 -15.09 4.08
CA ASP A 53 -5.68 -14.28 3.46
C ASP A 53 -5.37 -12.79 3.53
N PHE A 54 -5.91 -12.05 2.57
CA PHE A 54 -5.87 -10.59 2.62
C PHE A 54 -6.78 -10.05 3.72
N SER A 55 -6.37 -8.95 4.32
CA SER A 55 -7.20 -8.15 5.22
C SER A 55 -8.45 -7.64 4.50
N GLU A 56 -9.43 -7.22 5.30
CA GLU A 56 -10.51 -6.38 4.83
C GLU A 56 -9.97 -5.15 4.06
N PRO A 57 -10.68 -4.69 3.03
CA PRO A 57 -10.27 -3.54 2.24
C PRO A 57 -10.23 -2.29 3.11
N LEU A 58 -9.07 -1.64 3.14
CA LEU A 58 -8.91 -0.33 3.74
C LEU A 58 -8.99 0.72 2.64
N GLU A 59 -10.01 1.57 2.67
CA GLU A 59 -10.17 2.68 1.73
C GLU A 59 -9.56 3.96 2.29
N VAL A 60 -8.65 4.59 1.54
CA VAL A 60 -8.02 5.85 1.91
C VAL A 60 -8.01 6.80 0.72
N THR A 61 -8.49 8.02 0.93
CA THR A 61 -8.38 9.10 -0.06
C THR A 61 -7.16 9.95 0.26
N THR A 62 -6.28 10.13 -0.73
CA THR A 62 -5.13 11.02 -0.59
C THR A 62 -5.57 12.48 -0.58
N ASN A 63 -4.93 13.28 0.26
CA ASN A 63 -5.20 14.71 0.34
C ASN A 63 -4.27 15.50 -0.61
N THR A 64 -4.58 16.77 -0.85
CA THR A 64 -3.71 17.73 -1.58
C THR A 64 -2.54 18.23 -0.76
N VAL A 65 -2.29 17.65 0.42
CA VAL A 65 -1.18 18.07 1.28
C VAL A 65 0.12 17.94 0.47
N PRO A 66 0.89 19.03 0.30
CA PRO A 66 2.15 18.95 -0.40
C PRO A 66 3.04 17.96 0.34
N SER A 67 3.53 16.95 -0.37
CA SER A 67 4.38 15.92 0.20
C SER A 67 5.62 16.57 0.81
N ARG A 68 5.79 16.47 2.13
CA ARG A 68 7.00 16.91 2.85
C ARG A 68 8.22 16.03 2.58
N ILE A 69 8.31 15.39 1.41
CA ILE A 69 9.54 14.72 0.96
C ILE A 69 10.52 15.83 0.58
N ILE A 70 11.04 16.49 1.61
CA ILE A 70 12.23 17.31 1.55
C ILE A 70 13.32 16.30 1.23
N GLY A 71 13.91 16.42 0.04
CA GLY A 71 15.01 15.57 -0.38
C GLY A 71 16.09 15.62 0.68
N ASP A 72 16.40 14.46 1.26
CA ASP A 72 17.62 14.29 2.03
C ASP A 72 18.75 14.37 1.01
N GLY A 73 19.34 15.56 0.92
CA GLY A 73 20.53 15.80 0.13
C GLY A 73 21.72 15.15 0.80
N ALA A 74 22.39 14.26 0.08
CA ALA A 74 23.78 13.89 0.27
C ALA A 74 24.36 13.48 -1.09
#